data_AF-A0A970UBE2-F1
#
_entry.id   AF-A0A970UBE2-F1
#
_cell.length_a   1.000
_cell.length_b   1.000
_cell.length_c   1.000
_cell.angle_alpha   90.00
_cell.angle_beta   90.00
_cell.angle_gamma   90.00
#
_symmetry.space_group_name_H-M   'P 1'
#
loop_
_entity.id
_entity.type
_entity.pdbx_description
1 polymer ?
#
loop_
_entity_poly.entity_id
_entity_poly.type
_entity_poly.pdbx_seq_one_letter_code
_entity_poly.pdbx_strand_id
1 'polypeptide(L)'
;MDDYQYKNLNERFVKQFRQRLTKIYGRELPQEELHAFLEQIDRNVKDKKRTQKWDERDVLMITYGDSIRNDTDPALQVLHRFLNRHLKEELTFVHLLPFFPYSSDDGFSVINYMQVNPELGDWDDIIRLSEDYKLMTDVVINHISKSSQWFQNYLRGEGEGKDFFIEEDPATDLSKVIRPRSLPLLTPFETSSGIKYLWTTFSDDQIDLNFANPAVLLEMVKVILFYLKNGASMVRMDAIAFVWKKPGTTSLHLAQTHEIVKLIRNIMEAVDPDAILLTETNVPNKENLEYFGNGDEAHMVYQFSLPPLLLHALHTGHSRYFNQWVASLPKLPPGCTYFNFTASHDGIGMRPLEGLLPDEEREALIYSMKE
;
A
#
# COMPACT_ATOMS: atom_id res chain seq x y z
N MET A 1 -1.30 15.28 34.14
CA MET A 1 0.00 15.90 33.87
C MET A 1 0.44 15.36 32.53
N ASP A 2 0.12 16.08 31.46
CA ASP A 2 0.61 15.80 30.10
C ASP A 2 1.99 16.48 29.99
N ASP A 3 3.06 15.72 30.23
CA ASP A 3 4.45 16.24 30.23
C ASP A 3 5.08 16.28 28.82
N TYR A 4 4.36 15.84 27.79
CA TYR A 4 4.87 15.84 26.42
C TYR A 4 4.35 17.05 25.65
N GLN A 5 5.28 17.92 25.23
CA GLN A 5 4.99 19.03 24.31
C GLN A 5 5.53 18.69 22.91
N TYR A 6 4.66 18.84 21.90
CA TYR A 6 4.99 18.63 20.50
C TYR A 6 5.12 20.00 19.82
N LYS A 7 6.21 20.23 19.08
CA LYS A 7 6.53 21.56 18.55
C LYS A 7 5.66 21.93 17.35
N ASN A 8 5.38 20.95 16.50
CA ASN A 8 4.79 21.12 15.18
C ASN A 8 3.36 20.54 15.10
N LEU A 9 2.95 19.71 16.08
CA LEU A 9 1.62 19.13 16.14
C LEU A 9 0.66 19.97 16.99
N ASN A 10 -0.52 20.28 16.44
CA ASN A 10 -1.57 20.98 17.18
C ASN A 10 -2.44 20.03 18.02
N GLU A 11 -3.11 20.57 19.03
CA GLU A 11 -3.95 19.80 19.97
C GLU A 11 -5.09 19.04 19.26
N ARG A 12 -5.65 19.60 18.18
CA ARG A 12 -6.71 18.95 17.41
C ARG A 12 -6.20 17.66 16.76
N PHE A 13 -5.01 17.70 16.17
CA PHE A 13 -4.36 16.53 15.58
C PHE A 13 -4.13 15.46 16.65
N VAL A 14 -3.50 15.82 17.77
CA VAL A 14 -3.19 14.89 18.88
C VAL A 14 -4.47 14.21 19.40
N LYS A 15 -5.55 14.99 19.58
CA LYS A 15 -6.85 14.46 20.01
C LYS A 15 -7.45 13.49 18.99
N GLN A 16 -7.45 13.85 17.70
CA GLN A 16 -7.97 12.99 16.64
C GLN A 16 -7.15 11.71 16.50
N PHE A 17 -5.82 11.82 16.59
CA PHE A 17 -4.89 10.70 16.55
C PHE A 17 -5.17 9.69 17.67
N ARG A 18 -5.31 10.18 18.92
CA ARG A 18 -5.69 9.36 20.08
C ARG A 18 -7.02 8.64 19.85
N GLN A 19 -8.04 9.35 19.37
CA GLN A 19 -9.36 8.76 19.11
C GLN A 19 -9.32 7.65 18.06
N ARG A 20 -8.52 7.80 16.99
CA ARG A 20 -8.37 6.77 15.96
C ARG A 20 -7.68 5.53 16.49
N LEU A 21 -6.59 5.67 17.26
CA LEU A 21 -5.94 4.54 17.92
C LEU A 21 -6.92 3.79 18.84
N THR A 22 -7.74 4.52 19.61
CA THR A 22 -8.77 3.89 20.45
C THR A 22 -9.78 3.09 19.64
N LYS A 23 -10.17 3.55 18.45
CA LYS A 23 -11.07 2.79 17.56
C LYS A 23 -10.42 1.54 16.98
N ILE A 24 -9.13 1.60 16.64
CA ILE A 24 -8.37 0.46 16.11
C ILE A 24 -8.23 -0.62 17.18
N TYR A 25 -7.77 -0.25 18.37
CA TYR A 25 -7.40 -1.20 19.43
C TYR A 25 -8.50 -1.49 20.45
N GLY A 26 -9.63 -0.76 20.39
CA GLY A 26 -10.73 -0.88 21.35
C GLY A 26 -10.41 -0.39 22.76
N ARG A 27 -9.22 0.20 22.97
CA ARG A 27 -8.73 0.75 24.24
C ARG A 27 -7.82 1.93 23.99
N GLU A 28 -7.65 2.79 24.99
CA GLU A 28 -6.57 3.78 24.95
C GLU A 28 -5.22 3.08 25.09
N LEU A 29 -4.26 3.48 24.25
CA LEU A 29 -2.88 3.03 24.39
C LEU A 29 -2.22 3.74 25.59
N PRO A 30 -1.26 3.08 26.26
CA PRO A 30 -0.42 3.73 27.27
C PRO A 30 0.20 5.03 26.73
N GLN A 31 0.39 6.00 27.63
CA GLN A 31 0.91 7.32 27.25
C GLN A 31 2.30 7.22 26.58
N GLU A 32 3.13 6.27 26.99
CA GLU A 32 4.45 6.02 26.40
C GLU A 32 4.36 5.56 24.93
N GLU A 33 3.46 4.62 24.62
CA GLU A 33 3.21 4.18 23.25
C GLU A 33 2.67 5.34 22.40
N LEU A 34 1.69 6.08 22.92
CA LEU A 34 1.14 7.25 22.24
C LEU A 34 2.23 8.31 21.97
N HIS A 35 3.09 8.55 22.95
CA HIS A 35 4.20 9.48 22.81
C HIS A 35 5.18 9.02 21.72
N ALA A 36 5.52 7.73 21.66
CA ALA A 36 6.42 7.19 20.65
C ALA A 36 5.90 7.46 19.22
N PHE A 37 4.58 7.34 18.99
CA PHE A 37 3.99 7.75 17.71
C PHE A 37 4.13 9.26 17.45
N LEU A 38 3.65 10.08 18.38
CA LEU A 38 3.56 11.52 18.19
C LEU A 38 4.94 12.18 18.07
N GLU A 39 5.95 11.67 18.78
CA GLU A 39 7.33 12.13 18.67
C GLU A 39 7.91 11.87 17.28
N GLN A 40 7.69 10.67 16.70
CA GLN A 40 8.13 10.37 15.34
C GLN A 40 7.46 11.30 14.32
N ILE A 41 6.16 11.54 14.46
CA ILE A 41 5.41 12.41 13.55
C ILE A 41 5.90 13.86 13.69
N ASP A 42 6.00 14.39 14.91
CA ASP A 42 6.40 15.78 15.19
C ASP A 42 7.77 16.12 14.60
N ARG A 43 8.74 15.20 14.70
CA ARG A 43 10.10 15.36 14.18
C ARG A 43 10.17 15.38 12.65
N ASN A 44 9.18 14.85 11.95
CA ASN A 44 9.16 14.76 10.49
C ASN A 44 8.28 15.82 9.83
N VAL A 45 7.54 16.65 10.59
CA VAL A 45 6.72 17.72 10.02
C VAL A 45 7.56 18.69 9.19
N LYS A 46 7.19 18.85 7.91
CA LYS A 46 7.83 19.78 6.99
C LYS A 46 7.26 21.19 7.18
N ASP A 47 8.13 22.20 7.20
CA ASP A 47 7.70 23.60 7.13
C ASP A 47 7.28 23.94 5.69
N LYS A 48 6.09 23.50 5.32
CA LYS A 48 5.55 23.58 3.96
C LYS A 48 4.09 24.02 4.02
N LYS A 49 3.73 25.01 3.20
CA LYS A 49 2.33 25.39 3.00
C LYS A 49 1.66 24.44 2.02
N ARG A 50 0.40 24.12 2.28
CA ARG A 50 -0.43 23.33 1.36
C ARG A 50 -0.49 24.00 0.00
N THR A 51 -0.23 23.23 -1.05
CA THR A 51 -0.42 23.60 -2.44
C THR A 51 -1.52 22.73 -3.06
N GLN A 52 -1.52 22.57 -4.38
CA GLN A 52 -2.41 21.66 -5.08
C GLN A 52 -1.73 20.30 -5.22
N LYS A 53 -2.38 19.25 -4.69
CA LYS A 53 -1.84 17.88 -4.76
C LYS A 53 -1.77 17.38 -6.21
N TRP A 54 -2.85 17.59 -6.96
CA TRP A 54 -2.97 17.23 -8.37
C TRP A 54 -4.01 18.09 -9.13
N ASP A 55 -3.98 18.03 -10.45
CA ASP A 55 -4.96 18.55 -11.42
C ASP A 55 -5.09 17.64 -12.66
N GLU A 56 -5.91 18.02 -13.63
CA GLU A 56 -6.21 17.24 -14.84
C GLU A 56 -5.03 17.07 -15.82
N ARG A 57 -3.92 17.78 -15.61
CA ARG A 57 -2.71 17.72 -16.44
C ARG A 57 -1.66 16.75 -15.89
N ASP A 58 -1.85 16.26 -14.66
CA ASP A 58 -0.90 15.32 -14.06
C ASP A 58 -0.94 13.98 -14.78
N VAL A 59 0.23 13.53 -15.23
CA VAL A 59 0.43 12.21 -15.83
C VAL A 59 1.40 11.43 -14.95
N LEU A 60 1.03 10.18 -14.63
CA LEU A 60 1.85 9.27 -13.83
C LEU A 60 2.34 8.10 -14.69
N MET A 61 3.64 7.82 -14.61
CA MET A 61 4.22 6.61 -15.18
C MET A 61 4.56 5.61 -14.08
N ILE A 62 4.13 4.35 -14.24
CA ILE A 62 4.51 3.22 -13.38
C ILE A 62 5.65 2.46 -14.05
N THR A 63 6.74 2.20 -13.33
CA THR A 63 7.91 1.48 -13.86
C THR A 63 8.65 0.73 -12.76
N TYR A 64 9.30 -0.39 -13.10
CA TYR A 64 10.38 -0.93 -12.27
C TYR A 64 11.64 -0.09 -12.45
N GLY A 65 12.50 -0.08 -11.42
CA GLY A 65 13.75 0.69 -11.44
C GLY A 65 14.74 0.25 -12.52
N ASP A 66 14.60 -0.98 -13.02
CA ASP A 66 15.44 -1.61 -14.03
C ASP A 66 14.75 -1.88 -15.37
N SER A 67 13.55 -1.32 -15.57
CA SER A 67 12.85 -1.42 -16.87
C SER A 67 13.67 -0.84 -18.03
N ILE A 68 14.53 0.15 -17.75
CA ILE A 68 15.49 0.71 -18.69
C ILE A 68 16.89 0.62 -18.05
N ARG A 69 17.77 -0.18 -18.64
CA ARG A 69 19.12 -0.45 -18.11
C ARG A 69 20.19 -0.45 -19.19
N ASN A 70 21.44 -0.32 -18.78
CA ASN A 70 22.62 -0.59 -19.59
C ASN A 70 23.58 -1.51 -18.80
N ASP A 71 24.70 -1.89 -19.40
CA ASP A 71 25.63 -2.87 -18.79
C ASP A 71 26.60 -2.26 -17.77
N THR A 72 26.59 -0.93 -17.57
CA THR A 72 27.68 -0.23 -16.86
C THR A 72 27.23 0.58 -15.65
N ASP A 73 26.04 1.17 -15.69
CA ASP A 73 25.59 2.13 -14.68
C ASP A 73 24.46 1.55 -13.83
N PRO A 74 24.28 2.02 -12.58
CA PRO A 74 23.12 1.65 -11.77
C PRO A 74 21.80 1.94 -12.50
N ALA A 75 20.85 1.00 -12.39
CA ALA A 75 19.61 1.04 -13.16
C ALA A 75 18.80 2.32 -12.95
N LEU A 76 18.73 2.83 -11.71
CA LEU A 76 18.01 4.07 -11.39
C LEU A 76 18.62 5.30 -12.08
N GLN A 77 19.94 5.32 -12.27
CA GLN A 77 20.60 6.42 -12.99
C GLN A 77 20.31 6.37 -14.48
N VAL A 78 20.25 5.17 -15.06
CA VAL A 78 19.88 4.98 -16.46
C VAL A 78 18.43 5.41 -16.69
N LEU A 79 17.52 4.96 -15.81
CA LEU A 79 16.12 5.34 -15.83
C LEU A 79 15.96 6.87 -15.71
N HIS A 80 16.58 7.50 -14.70
CA HIS A 80 16.50 8.95 -14.49
C HIS A 80 16.95 9.74 -15.72
N ARG A 81 18.08 9.38 -16.34
CA ARG A 81 18.55 10.01 -17.58
C ARG A 81 17.59 9.79 -18.75
N PHE A 82 17.01 8.60 -18.87
CA PHE A 82 16.04 8.31 -19.92
C PHE A 82 14.79 9.18 -19.76
N LEU A 83 14.21 9.23 -18.56
CA LEU A 83 13.02 10.04 -18.28
C LEU A 83 13.27 11.52 -18.53
N ASN A 84 14.37 12.07 -18.02
CA ASN A 84 14.70 13.48 -18.23
C ASN A 84 14.97 13.83 -19.70
N ARG A 85 15.52 12.88 -20.48
CA ARG A 85 15.80 13.11 -21.90
C ARG A 85 14.56 13.00 -22.78
N HIS A 86 13.64 12.12 -22.45
CA HIS A 86 12.57 11.71 -23.38
C HIS A 86 11.16 12.08 -22.91
N LEU A 87 10.93 12.20 -21.60
CA LEU A 87 9.59 12.27 -21.02
C LEU A 87 9.42 13.39 -19.98
N LYS A 88 10.41 14.27 -19.81
CA LYS A 88 10.41 15.34 -18.78
C LYS A 88 9.19 16.24 -18.83
N GLU A 89 8.79 16.67 -20.02
CA GLU A 89 7.67 17.59 -20.22
C GLU A 89 6.30 16.89 -20.18
N GLU A 90 6.28 15.55 -20.25
CA GLU A 90 5.05 14.76 -20.35
C GLU A 90 4.64 14.13 -19.01
N LEU A 91 5.60 13.91 -18.10
CA LEU A 91 5.36 13.22 -16.83
C LEU A 91 5.45 14.17 -15.65
N THR A 92 4.48 14.06 -14.73
CA THR A 92 4.50 14.78 -13.46
C THR A 92 4.88 13.86 -12.30
N PHE A 93 4.40 12.62 -12.35
CA PHE A 93 4.66 11.61 -11.33
C PHE A 93 5.39 10.41 -11.91
N VAL A 94 6.26 9.82 -11.10
CA VAL A 94 6.85 8.51 -11.37
C VAL A 94 6.51 7.61 -10.19
N HIS A 95 5.76 6.54 -10.44
CA HIS A 95 5.61 5.43 -9.51
C HIS A 95 6.72 4.43 -9.78
N LEU A 96 7.70 4.43 -8.88
CA LEU A 96 8.73 3.42 -8.84
C LEU A 96 8.18 2.23 -8.06
N LEU A 97 7.94 1.11 -8.77
CA LEU A 97 7.56 -0.17 -8.18
C LEU A 97 8.63 -0.62 -7.16
N PRO A 98 8.33 -1.58 -6.26
CA PRO A 98 9.15 -1.80 -5.07
C PRO A 98 10.64 -1.94 -5.39
N PHE A 99 11.43 -0.98 -4.91
CA PHE A 99 12.86 -0.84 -5.19
C PHE A 99 13.72 -1.29 -4.01
N PHE A 100 13.12 -1.96 -3.03
CA PHE A 100 13.79 -2.49 -1.83
C PHE A 100 14.43 -3.84 -2.13
N PRO A 101 15.40 -4.32 -1.33
CA PRO A 101 15.78 -5.73 -1.36
C PRO A 101 14.55 -6.62 -1.11
N TYR A 102 14.35 -7.63 -1.93
CA TYR A 102 13.21 -8.55 -1.88
C TYR A 102 13.66 -9.99 -2.13
N SER A 103 12.83 -10.97 -1.75
CA SER A 103 13.13 -12.40 -1.95
C SER A 103 12.26 -13.07 -3.02
N SER A 104 11.07 -12.54 -3.30
CA SER A 104 10.14 -13.05 -4.30
C SER A 104 9.10 -11.99 -4.69
N ASP A 105 8.18 -12.37 -5.59
CA ASP A 105 7.02 -11.57 -6.02
C ASP A 105 7.42 -10.19 -6.58
N ASP A 106 8.47 -10.15 -7.42
CA ASP A 106 8.95 -8.96 -8.14
C ASP A 106 9.02 -7.68 -7.29
N GLY A 107 9.49 -7.79 -6.05
CA GLY A 107 9.64 -6.66 -5.12
C GLY A 107 8.64 -6.63 -3.97
N PHE A 108 7.54 -7.39 -4.05
CA PHE A 108 6.48 -7.37 -3.04
C PHE A 108 6.76 -8.28 -1.84
N SER A 109 7.76 -9.15 -1.88
CA SER A 109 8.28 -9.81 -0.67
C SER A 109 9.49 -9.06 -0.10
N VAL A 110 9.23 -7.94 0.59
CA VAL A 110 10.26 -6.99 1.05
C VAL A 110 11.12 -7.57 2.17
N ILE A 111 12.45 -7.51 2.02
CA ILE A 111 13.43 -7.91 3.04
C ILE A 111 13.76 -6.74 3.98
N ASN A 112 13.93 -5.54 3.44
CA ASN A 112 14.30 -4.36 4.20
C ASN A 112 13.71 -3.08 3.60
N TYR A 113 12.70 -2.51 4.27
CA TYR A 113 12.04 -1.26 3.87
C TYR A 113 12.99 -0.05 3.82
N MET A 114 14.07 -0.04 4.61
CA MET A 114 14.90 1.16 4.80
C MET A 114 16.09 1.22 3.83
N GLN A 115 16.20 0.27 2.90
CA GLN A 115 17.32 0.13 1.98
C GLN A 115 16.82 0.07 0.54
N VAL A 116 17.51 0.75 -0.37
CA VAL A 116 17.34 0.55 -1.83
C VAL A 116 18.10 -0.71 -2.23
N ASN A 117 17.52 -1.53 -3.11
CA ASN A 117 18.17 -2.70 -3.67
C ASN A 117 19.50 -2.27 -4.32
N PRO A 118 20.67 -2.77 -3.84
CA PRO A 118 21.96 -2.36 -4.36
C PRO A 118 22.16 -2.62 -5.86
N GLU A 119 21.40 -3.54 -6.47
CA GLU A 119 21.42 -3.76 -7.91
C GLU A 119 20.77 -2.60 -8.70
N LEU A 120 19.88 -1.84 -8.06
CA LEU A 120 19.21 -0.70 -8.66
C LEU A 120 19.98 0.61 -8.46
N GLY A 121 20.55 0.79 -7.27
CA GLY A 121 21.23 2.01 -6.85
C GLY A 121 21.16 2.23 -5.33
N ASP A 122 21.09 3.49 -4.92
CA ASP A 122 20.99 3.90 -3.52
C ASP A 122 19.91 4.99 -3.27
N TRP A 123 19.82 5.48 -2.03
CA TRP A 123 18.88 6.54 -1.68
C TRP A 123 19.20 7.89 -2.35
N ASP A 124 20.45 8.15 -2.72
CA ASP A 124 20.79 9.39 -3.44
C ASP A 124 20.20 9.34 -4.86
N ASP A 125 20.14 8.16 -5.50
CA ASP A 125 19.44 7.98 -6.76
C ASP A 125 17.94 8.26 -6.64
N ILE A 126 17.30 7.78 -5.57
CA ILE A 126 15.88 8.02 -5.30
C ILE A 126 15.60 9.51 -5.06
N ILE A 127 16.44 10.16 -4.25
CA ILE A 127 16.32 11.60 -3.96
C ILE A 127 16.48 12.40 -5.25
N ARG A 128 17.49 12.11 -6.09
CA ARG A 128 17.67 12.74 -7.41
C ARG A 128 16.44 12.60 -8.29
N LEU A 129 15.81 11.43 -8.34
CA LEU A 129 14.58 11.22 -9.10
C LEU A 129 13.42 12.09 -8.55
N SER A 130 13.33 12.23 -7.22
CA SER A 130 12.28 13.02 -6.54
C SER A 130 12.41 14.54 -6.70
N GLU A 131 13.61 15.04 -7.01
CA GLU A 131 13.83 16.46 -7.32
C GLU A 131 13.19 16.85 -8.67
N ASP A 132 13.07 15.86 -9.57
CA ASP A 132 12.63 16.06 -10.94
C ASP A 132 11.17 15.66 -11.18
N TYR A 133 10.63 14.74 -10.38
CA TYR A 133 9.28 14.20 -10.49
C TYR A 133 8.66 13.99 -9.11
N LYS A 134 7.33 14.09 -9.00
CA LYS A 134 6.63 13.69 -7.77
C LYS A 134 6.71 12.16 -7.65
N LEU A 135 7.54 11.68 -6.72
CA LEU A 135 7.78 10.26 -6.56
C LEU A 135 6.63 9.57 -5.81
N MET A 136 6.15 8.47 -6.39
CA MET A 136 5.24 7.53 -5.77
C MET A 136 5.99 6.24 -5.44
N THR A 137 5.83 5.74 -4.21
CA THR A 137 6.49 4.52 -3.72
C THR A 137 5.48 3.54 -3.13
N ASP A 138 5.75 2.25 -3.27
CA ASP A 138 5.00 1.21 -2.56
C ASP A 138 5.37 1.14 -1.08
N VAL A 139 4.35 1.01 -0.24
CA VAL A 139 4.47 0.52 1.13
C VAL A 139 3.74 -0.82 1.18
N VAL A 140 4.53 -1.89 1.10
CA VAL A 140 4.04 -3.26 1.30
C VAL A 140 3.75 -3.46 2.77
N ILE A 141 2.54 -3.08 3.17
CA ILE A 141 2.17 -2.91 4.58
C ILE A 141 1.65 -4.20 5.22
N ASN A 142 1.02 -5.08 4.44
CA ASN A 142 0.35 -6.26 5.00
C ASN A 142 1.32 -7.35 5.44
N HIS A 143 2.42 -7.54 4.71
CA HIS A 143 3.31 -8.67 4.87
C HIS A 143 4.76 -8.26 4.61
N ILE A 144 5.69 -9.11 5.05
CA ILE A 144 7.12 -8.94 4.87
C ILE A 144 7.76 -10.28 4.51
N SER A 145 8.92 -10.25 3.85
CA SER A 145 9.68 -11.45 3.51
C SER A 145 10.06 -12.26 4.75
N LYS A 146 10.04 -13.60 4.65
CA LYS A 146 10.66 -14.50 5.64
C LYS A 146 12.18 -14.28 5.77
N SER A 147 12.82 -13.65 4.79
CA SER A 147 14.24 -13.30 4.86
C SER A 147 14.49 -11.97 5.59
N SER A 148 13.44 -11.26 6.04
CA SER A 148 13.56 -9.99 6.76
C SER A 148 14.12 -10.14 8.17
N GLN A 149 14.78 -9.09 8.66
CA GLN A 149 15.33 -9.09 10.01
C GLN A 149 14.25 -9.25 11.09
N TRP A 150 13.07 -8.67 10.90
CA TRP A 150 11.94 -8.84 11.82
C TRP A 150 11.52 -10.31 11.93
N PHE A 151 11.43 -11.02 10.81
CA PHE A 151 11.09 -12.44 10.83
C PHE A 151 12.19 -13.30 11.45
N GLN A 152 13.45 -13.02 11.12
CA GLN A 152 14.59 -13.72 11.74
C GLN A 152 14.62 -13.53 13.26
N ASN A 153 14.25 -12.33 13.74
CA ASN A 153 14.10 -12.02 15.16
C ASN A 153 12.95 -12.80 15.81
N TYR A 154 11.81 -12.94 15.12
CA TYR A 154 10.71 -13.81 15.54
C TYR A 154 11.12 -15.27 15.68
N LEU A 155 11.82 -15.84 14.69
CA LEU A 155 12.29 -17.23 14.77
C LEU A 155 13.19 -17.48 15.99
N ARG A 156 13.99 -16.49 16.39
CA ARG A 156 14.84 -16.58 17.59
C ARG A 156 14.11 -16.22 18.89
N GLY A 157 13.00 -15.48 18.83
CA GLY A 157 12.27 -14.98 20.00
C GLY A 157 12.90 -13.76 20.67
N GLU A 158 13.75 -13.00 19.94
CA GLU A 158 14.53 -11.89 20.49
C GLU A 158 14.64 -10.71 19.50
N GLY A 159 14.84 -9.49 20.01
CA GLY A 159 14.98 -8.29 19.19
C GLY A 159 13.67 -7.68 18.72
N GLU A 160 13.77 -6.63 17.90
CA GLU A 160 12.62 -5.95 17.26
C GLU A 160 11.95 -6.88 16.24
N GLY A 161 10.63 -6.90 16.20
CA GLY A 161 9.89 -7.78 15.30
C GLY A 161 9.58 -9.17 15.84
N LYS A 162 10.08 -9.51 17.04
CA LYS A 162 9.89 -10.85 17.63
C LYS A 162 8.43 -11.22 17.93
N ASP A 163 7.52 -10.26 17.93
CA ASP A 163 6.09 -10.37 18.23
C ASP A 163 5.22 -9.71 17.15
N PHE A 164 5.76 -9.55 15.93
CA PHE A 164 5.09 -8.86 14.82
C PHE A 164 4.23 -9.77 13.95
N PHE A 165 4.21 -11.08 14.21
CA PHE A 165 3.55 -12.06 13.35
C PHE A 165 2.35 -12.70 14.02
N ILE A 166 1.53 -13.35 13.21
CA ILE A 166 0.26 -13.94 13.62
C ILE A 166 0.43 -15.45 13.71
N GLU A 167 0.59 -15.96 14.93
CA GLU A 167 0.46 -17.38 15.22
C GLU A 167 -1.01 -17.77 15.28
N GLU A 168 -1.37 -18.89 14.68
CA GLU A 168 -2.74 -19.43 14.73
C GLU A 168 -2.72 -20.96 14.85
N ASP A 169 -3.71 -21.53 15.53
CA ASP A 169 -3.87 -22.98 15.63
C ASP A 169 -4.33 -23.53 14.26
N PRO A 170 -3.66 -24.55 13.68
CA PRO A 170 -4.14 -25.24 12.48
C PRO A 170 -5.56 -25.78 12.56
N ALA A 171 -6.07 -26.00 13.77
CA ALA A 171 -7.45 -26.44 14.02
C ALA A 171 -8.47 -25.29 14.02
N THR A 172 -8.05 -24.02 14.03
CA THR A 172 -8.95 -22.87 13.99
C THR A 172 -9.74 -22.84 12.68
N ASP A 173 -11.05 -22.61 12.77
CA ASP A 173 -11.91 -22.46 11.58
C ASP A 173 -11.64 -21.13 10.86
N LEU A 174 -10.88 -21.22 9.77
CA LEU A 174 -10.55 -20.11 8.88
C LEU A 174 -11.32 -20.18 7.55
N SER A 175 -12.38 -21.00 7.45
CA SER A 175 -13.14 -21.21 6.21
C SER A 175 -13.77 -19.95 5.63
N LYS A 176 -14.03 -18.93 6.46
CA LYS A 176 -14.60 -17.64 6.05
C LYS A 176 -13.58 -16.66 5.50
N VAL A 177 -12.28 -16.88 5.72
CA VAL A 177 -11.22 -15.96 5.31
C VAL A 177 -11.15 -15.91 3.79
N ILE A 178 -11.18 -14.70 3.21
CA ILE A 178 -10.99 -14.52 1.78
C ILE A 178 -9.51 -14.69 1.47
N ARG A 179 -9.21 -15.48 0.44
CA ARG A 179 -7.85 -15.81 0.03
C ARG A 179 -7.63 -15.41 -1.43
N PRO A 180 -6.58 -14.62 -1.73
CA PRO A 180 -6.26 -14.26 -3.11
C PRO A 180 -5.63 -15.43 -3.88
N ARG A 181 -5.04 -16.41 -3.17
CA ARG A 181 -4.36 -17.57 -3.76
C ARG A 181 -4.94 -18.89 -3.23
N SER A 182 -4.83 -19.94 -4.03
CA SER A 182 -5.23 -21.31 -3.67
C SER A 182 -4.25 -22.01 -2.70
N LEU A 183 -3.18 -21.33 -2.26
CA LEU A 183 -2.18 -21.82 -1.30
C LEU A 183 -2.70 -21.87 0.16
N PRO A 184 -2.22 -22.79 1.00
CA PRO A 184 -2.58 -22.84 2.42
C PRO A 184 -2.38 -21.48 3.12
N LEU A 185 -3.32 -21.12 3.99
CA LEU A 185 -3.28 -19.84 4.73
C LEU A 185 -2.27 -19.84 5.88
N LEU A 186 -2.01 -21.02 6.45
CA LEU A 186 -1.09 -21.19 7.57
C LEU A 186 0.13 -21.99 7.11
N THR A 187 1.31 -21.45 7.37
CA THR A 187 2.60 -22.08 7.04
C THR A 187 3.36 -22.43 8.32
N PRO A 188 3.88 -23.67 8.47
CA PRO A 188 4.68 -24.06 9.63
C PRO A 188 6.11 -23.52 9.53
N PHE A 189 6.63 -22.99 10.64
CA PHE A 189 8.01 -22.54 10.79
C PHE A 189 8.62 -23.07 12.08
N GLU A 190 9.89 -23.47 12.02
CA GLU A 190 10.67 -23.84 13.21
C GLU A 190 11.16 -22.59 13.94
N THR A 191 10.74 -22.41 15.19
CA THR A 191 11.18 -21.31 16.06
C THR A 191 11.99 -21.85 17.23
N SER A 192 12.64 -20.96 17.99
CA SER A 192 13.32 -21.29 19.25
C SER A 192 12.38 -21.94 20.28
N SER A 193 11.06 -21.77 20.12
CA SER A 193 10.01 -22.32 20.99
C SER A 193 9.25 -23.50 20.36
N GLY A 194 9.77 -24.09 19.28
CA GLY A 194 9.14 -25.19 18.55
C GLY A 194 8.43 -24.75 17.26
N ILE A 195 7.69 -25.67 16.63
CA ILE A 195 6.97 -25.40 15.38
C ILE A 195 5.79 -24.47 15.67
N LYS A 196 5.69 -23.38 14.90
CA LYS A 196 4.59 -22.41 14.93
C LYS A 196 3.96 -22.31 13.55
N TYR A 197 2.65 -22.10 13.51
CA TYR A 197 1.90 -21.93 12.26
C TYR A 197 1.54 -20.46 12.11
N LEU A 198 2.04 -19.86 11.04
CA LEU A 198 1.93 -18.42 10.80
C LEU A 198 1.01 -18.11 9.63
N TRP A 199 0.31 -16.99 9.75
CA TRP A 199 -0.56 -16.47 8.71
C TRP A 199 0.25 -15.98 7.50
N THR A 200 0.00 -16.57 6.34
CA THR A 200 0.66 -16.30 5.05
C THR A 200 -0.39 -16.20 3.94
N THR A 201 -0.99 -15.02 3.79
CA THR A 201 -2.14 -14.77 2.90
C THR A 201 -1.80 -15.02 1.42
N PHE A 202 -0.55 -14.74 1.03
CA PHE A 202 -0.11 -14.73 -0.37
C PHE A 202 0.79 -15.91 -0.71
N SER A 203 1.87 -16.13 0.03
CA SER A 203 2.83 -17.22 -0.18
C SER A 203 3.60 -17.55 1.10
N ASP A 204 4.31 -18.69 1.13
CA ASP A 204 5.16 -19.07 2.28
C ASP A 204 6.36 -18.14 2.52
N ASP A 205 6.65 -17.25 1.57
CA ASP A 205 7.71 -16.26 1.66
C ASP A 205 7.21 -14.91 2.22
N GLN A 206 5.90 -14.68 2.17
CA GLN A 206 5.25 -13.43 2.57
C GLN A 206 4.48 -13.63 3.88
N ILE A 207 5.09 -13.25 5.00
CA ILE A 207 4.54 -13.45 6.33
C ILE A 207 3.72 -12.21 6.72
N ASP A 208 2.44 -12.41 7.05
CA ASP A 208 1.54 -11.32 7.41
C ASP A 208 1.93 -10.69 8.76
N LEU A 209 1.92 -9.35 8.78
CA LEU A 209 2.19 -8.54 9.96
C LEU A 209 0.93 -8.41 10.84
N ASN A 210 1.13 -8.45 12.15
CA ASN A 210 0.08 -8.42 13.16
C ASN A 210 -0.26 -6.98 13.58
N PHE A 211 -1.14 -6.31 12.84
CA PHE A 211 -1.57 -4.94 13.19
C PHE A 211 -2.37 -4.83 14.50
N ALA A 212 -2.79 -5.94 15.11
CA ALA A 212 -3.34 -5.92 16.45
C ALA A 212 -2.27 -5.60 17.52
N ASN A 213 -0.98 -5.77 17.19
CA ASN A 213 0.14 -5.25 17.96
C ASN A 213 0.42 -3.78 17.57
N PRO A 214 0.26 -2.80 18.47
CA PRO A 214 0.54 -1.38 18.18
C PRO A 214 1.97 -1.10 17.72
N ALA A 215 2.96 -1.92 18.11
CA ALA A 215 4.34 -1.75 17.68
C ALA A 215 4.50 -1.94 16.16
N VAL A 216 3.73 -2.85 15.54
CA VAL A 216 3.74 -3.05 14.08
C VAL A 216 3.28 -1.78 13.36
N LEU A 217 2.20 -1.16 13.83
CA LEU A 217 1.71 0.09 13.25
C LEU A 217 2.72 1.22 13.44
N LEU A 218 3.42 1.29 14.58
CA LEU A 218 4.47 2.27 14.82
C LEU A 218 5.64 2.11 13.84
N GLU A 219 6.13 0.89 13.63
CA GLU A 219 7.22 0.65 12.68
C GLU A 219 6.81 0.99 11.24
N MET A 220 5.61 0.62 10.81
CA MET A 220 5.13 0.98 9.48
C MET A 220 4.91 2.49 9.32
N VAL A 221 4.52 3.21 10.38
CA VAL A 221 4.51 4.67 10.39
C VAL A 221 5.92 5.22 10.19
N LYS A 222 6.94 4.69 10.87
CA LYS A 222 8.34 5.11 10.67
C LYS A 222 8.80 4.88 9.23
N VAL A 223 8.44 3.76 8.61
CA VAL A 223 8.72 3.47 7.19
C VAL A 223 8.10 4.55 6.28
N ILE A 224 6.82 4.86 6.47
CA ILE A 224 6.12 5.90 5.70
C ILE A 224 6.79 7.27 5.88
N LEU A 225 7.10 7.64 7.13
CA LEU A 225 7.77 8.91 7.43
C LEU A 225 9.16 8.97 6.79
N PHE A 226 9.89 7.86 6.79
CA PHE A 226 11.19 7.75 6.14
C PHE A 226 11.09 7.96 4.62
N TYR A 227 10.09 7.38 3.96
CA TYR A 227 9.91 7.61 2.51
C TYR A 227 9.56 9.06 2.21
N LEU A 228 8.63 9.65 2.98
CA LEU A 228 8.26 11.07 2.82
C LEU A 228 9.45 12.02 3.06
N LYS A 229 10.33 11.66 3.99
CA LYS A 229 11.57 12.40 4.26
C LYS A 229 12.57 12.31 3.10
N ASN A 230 12.65 11.16 2.43
CA ASN A 230 13.54 10.90 1.30
C ASN A 230 12.88 11.15 -0.08
N GLY A 231 11.91 12.07 -0.15
CA GLY A 231 11.40 12.59 -1.43
C GLY A 231 10.10 11.96 -1.94
N ALA A 232 9.56 10.92 -1.29
CA ALA A 232 8.24 10.41 -1.67
C ALA A 232 7.18 11.49 -1.46
N SER A 233 6.37 11.72 -2.50
CA SER A 233 5.21 12.63 -2.49
C SER A 233 3.90 11.87 -2.45
N MET A 234 3.92 10.59 -2.85
CA MET A 234 2.76 9.72 -2.89
C MET A 234 3.13 8.32 -2.39
N VAL A 235 2.23 7.70 -1.65
CA VAL A 235 2.41 6.33 -1.12
C VAL A 235 1.28 5.45 -1.60
N ARG A 236 1.62 4.31 -2.21
CA ARG A 236 0.70 3.21 -2.52
C ARG A 236 0.69 2.22 -1.36
N MET A 237 -0.49 1.97 -0.80
CA MET A 237 -0.68 0.96 0.23
C MET A 237 -1.05 -0.37 -0.42
N ASP A 238 -0.06 -1.23 -0.54
CA ASP A 238 -0.24 -2.55 -1.13
C ASP A 238 -0.95 -3.51 -0.17
N ALA A 239 -1.88 -4.31 -0.70
CA ALA A 239 -2.63 -5.32 0.06
C ALA A 239 -3.31 -4.77 1.34
N ILE A 240 -3.63 -3.47 1.37
CA ILE A 240 -4.14 -2.78 2.56
C ILE A 240 -5.45 -3.39 3.07
N ALA A 241 -6.27 -3.96 2.19
CA ALA A 241 -7.52 -4.61 2.56
C ALA A 241 -7.36 -5.74 3.58
N PHE A 242 -6.19 -6.38 3.61
CA PHE A 242 -5.91 -7.54 4.43
C PHE A 242 -5.32 -7.20 5.81
N VAL A 243 -4.84 -5.99 6.09
CA VAL A 243 -3.97 -5.72 7.26
C VAL A 243 -4.52 -6.14 8.63
N TRP A 244 -5.84 -6.23 8.80
CA TRP A 244 -6.45 -6.70 10.04
C TRP A 244 -7.02 -8.11 9.89
N LYS A 245 -6.62 -9.02 10.79
CA LYS A 245 -7.10 -10.41 10.78
C LYS A 245 -8.06 -10.67 11.94
N LYS A 246 -9.11 -11.44 11.67
CA LYS A 246 -10.03 -11.91 12.70
C LYS A 246 -10.66 -13.25 12.27
N PRO A 247 -10.28 -14.37 12.91
CA PRO A 247 -10.93 -15.66 12.70
C PRO A 247 -12.46 -15.56 12.79
N GLY A 248 -13.16 -16.34 11.97
CA GLY A 248 -14.62 -16.28 11.84
C GLY A 248 -15.16 -15.10 11.01
N THR A 249 -14.31 -14.29 10.40
CA THR A 249 -14.66 -13.23 9.44
C THR A 249 -13.91 -13.41 8.12
N THR A 250 -14.18 -12.54 7.13
CA THR A 250 -13.43 -12.51 5.86
C THR A 250 -11.97 -12.09 6.03
N SER A 251 -11.62 -11.42 7.13
CA SER A 251 -10.31 -10.76 7.32
C SER A 251 -9.93 -9.83 6.16
N LEU A 252 -10.95 -9.21 5.57
CA LEU A 252 -10.86 -8.29 4.44
C LEU A 252 -11.77 -7.10 4.72
N HIS A 253 -11.28 -5.87 4.48
CA HIS A 253 -12.03 -4.61 4.64
C HIS A 253 -12.62 -4.40 6.05
N LEU A 254 -11.97 -4.93 7.09
CA LEU A 254 -12.47 -4.79 8.45
C LEU A 254 -12.43 -3.33 8.90
N ALA A 255 -13.28 -2.95 9.86
CA ALA A 255 -13.38 -1.57 10.34
C ALA A 255 -12.04 -1.01 10.84
N GLN A 256 -11.20 -1.86 11.44
CA GLN A 256 -9.84 -1.50 11.85
C GLN A 256 -8.94 -1.16 10.66
N THR A 257 -9.06 -1.87 9.54
CA THR A 257 -8.35 -1.54 8.30
C THR A 257 -8.68 -0.13 7.83
N HIS A 258 -9.97 0.23 7.79
CA HIS A 258 -10.39 1.59 7.44
C HIS A 258 -9.84 2.64 8.41
N GLU A 259 -9.91 2.41 9.73
CA GLU A 259 -9.36 3.36 10.69
C GLU A 259 -7.82 3.49 10.62
N ILE A 260 -7.10 2.42 10.24
CA ILE A 260 -5.65 2.49 9.93
C ILE A 260 -5.40 3.39 8.72
N VAL A 261 -6.18 3.25 7.63
CA VAL A 261 -6.04 4.12 6.45
C VAL A 261 -6.29 5.59 6.82
N LYS A 262 -7.33 5.88 7.61
CA LYS A 262 -7.61 7.25 8.08
C LYS A 262 -6.49 7.81 8.94
N LEU A 263 -5.95 6.98 9.84
CA LEU A 263 -4.83 7.37 10.69
C LEU A 263 -3.61 7.73 9.84
N ILE A 264 -3.26 6.87 8.88
CA ILE A 264 -2.11 7.08 7.98
C ILE A 264 -2.31 8.34 7.15
N ARG A 265 -3.50 8.57 6.57
CA ARG A 265 -3.82 9.82 5.87
C ARG A 265 -3.57 11.05 6.76
N ASN A 266 -4.06 11.00 8.01
CA ASN A 266 -3.88 12.11 8.95
C ASN A 266 -2.40 12.35 9.29
N ILE A 267 -1.61 11.29 9.50
CA ILE A 267 -0.17 11.39 9.72
C ILE A 267 0.49 12.05 8.52
N MET A 268 0.24 11.55 7.31
CA MET A 268 0.85 12.06 6.08
C MET A 268 0.49 13.54 5.88
N GLU A 269 -0.78 13.93 6.02
CA GLU A 269 -1.19 15.34 5.86
C GLU A 269 -0.64 16.27 6.95
N ALA A 270 -0.38 15.77 8.16
CA ALA A 270 0.28 16.53 9.21
C ALA A 270 1.77 16.74 8.92
N VAL A 271 2.41 15.77 8.26
CA VAL A 271 3.84 15.75 7.96
C VAL A 271 4.17 16.53 6.68
N ASP A 272 3.40 16.29 5.62
CA ASP A 272 3.48 16.99 4.35
C ASP A 272 2.05 17.21 3.84
N PRO A 273 1.55 18.46 3.83
CA PRO A 273 0.15 18.73 3.49
C PRO A 273 -0.23 18.36 2.06
N ASP A 274 0.77 18.12 1.19
CA ASP A 274 0.57 17.72 -0.21
C ASP A 274 0.81 16.22 -0.44
N ALA A 275 1.17 15.45 0.59
CA ALA A 275 1.35 14.02 0.45
C ALA A 275 0.05 13.31 0.04
N ILE A 276 0.15 12.36 -0.87
CA ILE A 276 -0.97 11.64 -1.46
C ILE A 276 -0.94 10.19 -0.97
N LEU A 277 -2.10 9.68 -0.58
CA LEU A 277 -2.28 8.30 -0.15
C LEU A 277 -3.17 7.59 -1.16
N LEU A 278 -2.64 6.55 -1.78
CA LEU A 278 -3.35 5.67 -2.70
C LEU A 278 -3.52 4.31 -2.04
N THR A 279 -4.75 3.81 -1.99
CA THR A 279 -5.01 2.43 -1.57
C THR A 279 -5.13 1.54 -2.79
N GLU A 280 -4.50 0.38 -2.75
CA GLU A 280 -4.74 -0.66 -3.74
C GLU A 280 -5.70 -1.71 -3.18
N THR A 281 -6.88 -1.83 -3.81
CA THR A 281 -7.84 -2.90 -3.54
C THR A 281 -8.49 -3.38 -4.84
N ASN A 282 -8.00 -4.50 -5.36
CA ASN A 282 -8.53 -5.15 -6.57
C ASN A 282 -9.84 -5.91 -6.30
N VAL A 283 -10.88 -5.17 -5.92
CA VAL A 283 -12.21 -5.67 -5.55
C VAL A 283 -13.31 -4.95 -6.35
N PRO A 284 -14.56 -5.44 -6.33
CA PRO A 284 -15.67 -4.76 -7.01
C PRO A 284 -15.78 -3.28 -6.60
N ASN A 285 -16.21 -2.43 -7.55
CA ASN A 285 -16.15 -0.96 -7.45
C ASN A 285 -16.68 -0.43 -6.10
N LYS A 286 -17.81 -0.95 -5.62
CA LYS A 286 -18.42 -0.48 -4.37
C LYS A 286 -17.48 -0.60 -3.16
N GLU A 287 -16.79 -1.73 -3.01
CA GLU A 287 -15.87 -1.99 -1.88
C GLU A 287 -14.65 -1.07 -1.96
N ASN A 288 -14.11 -0.88 -3.17
CA ASN A 288 -12.97 0.01 -3.40
C ASN A 288 -13.32 1.49 -3.12
N LEU A 289 -14.56 1.93 -3.38
CA LEU A 289 -15.02 3.28 -3.07
C LEU A 289 -15.15 3.56 -1.57
N GLU A 290 -15.33 2.53 -0.73
CA GLU A 290 -15.40 2.70 0.73
C GLU A 290 -14.10 3.27 1.29
N TYR A 291 -12.96 3.05 0.60
CA TYR A 291 -11.65 3.62 0.95
C TYR A 291 -11.52 5.12 0.70
N PHE A 292 -12.53 5.81 0.18
CA PHE A 292 -12.58 7.26 0.28
C PHE A 292 -13.13 7.76 1.63
N GLY A 293 -13.84 6.90 2.37
CA GLY A 293 -14.54 7.29 3.59
C GLY A 293 -15.43 8.52 3.38
N ASN A 294 -15.37 9.47 4.30
CA ASN A 294 -16.04 10.78 4.12
C ASN A 294 -15.10 11.83 3.49
N GLY A 295 -14.15 11.39 2.68
CA GLY A 295 -13.00 12.19 2.25
C GLY A 295 -11.88 12.23 3.31
N ASP A 296 -11.84 11.26 4.23
CA ASP A 296 -10.88 11.18 5.33
C ASP A 296 -10.04 9.89 5.34
N GLU A 297 -10.14 9.05 4.30
CA GLU A 297 -9.33 7.84 4.07
C GLU A 297 -8.29 8.04 2.96
N ALA A 298 -8.29 7.27 1.88
CA ALA A 298 -7.38 7.47 0.77
C ALA A 298 -7.68 8.79 0.04
N HIS A 299 -6.64 9.40 -0.51
CA HIS A 299 -6.77 10.49 -1.47
C HIS A 299 -7.16 9.94 -2.85
N MET A 300 -6.63 8.77 -3.18
CA MET A 300 -6.87 8.10 -4.44
C MET A 300 -7.17 6.62 -4.24
N VAL A 301 -8.00 6.06 -5.11
CA VAL A 301 -8.17 4.61 -5.27
C VAL A 301 -8.05 4.24 -6.74
N TYR A 302 -7.51 3.06 -7.03
CA TYR A 302 -7.41 2.54 -8.39
C TYR A 302 -8.79 2.35 -9.04
N GLN A 303 -8.94 2.68 -10.31
CA GLN A 303 -10.13 2.32 -11.10
C GLN A 303 -9.96 0.92 -11.72
N PHE A 304 -9.99 -0.12 -10.88
CA PHE A 304 -9.73 -1.50 -11.33
C PHE A 304 -10.74 -2.04 -12.36
N SER A 305 -11.96 -1.49 -12.43
CA SER A 305 -12.92 -1.84 -13.49
C SER A 305 -12.55 -1.25 -14.85
N LEU A 306 -11.68 -0.23 -14.92
CA LEU A 306 -11.32 0.46 -16.17
C LEU A 306 -10.56 -0.45 -17.16
N PRO A 307 -9.40 -1.06 -16.81
CA PRO A 307 -8.67 -1.92 -17.73
C PRO A 307 -9.50 -3.03 -18.38
N PRO A 308 -10.25 -3.87 -17.63
CA PRO A 308 -10.97 -4.98 -18.23
C PRO A 308 -12.18 -4.54 -19.05
N LEU A 309 -12.86 -3.43 -18.68
CA LEU A 309 -13.96 -2.88 -19.50
C LEU A 309 -13.43 -2.27 -20.80
N LEU A 310 -12.28 -1.61 -20.74
CA LEU A 310 -11.63 -1.07 -21.94
C LEU A 310 -11.20 -2.22 -22.87
N LEU A 311 -10.58 -3.26 -22.32
CA LEU A 311 -10.21 -4.47 -23.07
C LEU A 311 -11.44 -5.13 -23.72
N HIS A 312 -12.52 -5.32 -22.96
CA HIS A 312 -13.77 -5.87 -23.48
C HIS A 312 -14.33 -5.04 -24.64
N ALA A 313 -14.37 -3.71 -24.49
CA ALA A 313 -14.90 -2.82 -25.52
C ALA A 313 -14.06 -2.84 -26.80
N LEU A 314 -12.72 -2.90 -26.67
CA LEU A 314 -11.80 -3.01 -27.80
C LEU A 314 -11.92 -4.37 -28.50
N HIS A 315 -12.00 -5.46 -27.73
CA HIS A 315 -12.09 -6.83 -28.25
C HIS A 315 -13.41 -7.10 -28.98
N THR A 316 -14.53 -6.65 -28.40
CA THR A 316 -15.87 -6.89 -28.96
C THR A 316 -16.33 -5.84 -29.97
N GLY A 317 -15.64 -4.69 -30.04
CA GLY A 317 -16.10 -3.52 -30.80
C GLY A 317 -17.34 -2.84 -30.20
N HIS A 318 -17.72 -3.16 -28.95
CA HIS A 318 -18.93 -2.67 -28.29
C HIS A 318 -18.63 -2.01 -26.95
N SER A 319 -18.91 -0.70 -26.83
CA SER A 319 -18.64 0.10 -25.63
C SER A 319 -19.84 0.24 -24.67
N ARG A 320 -20.90 -0.57 -24.83
CA ARG A 320 -22.14 -0.43 -24.04
C ARG A 320 -21.86 -0.49 -22.52
N TYR A 321 -21.17 -1.53 -22.06
CA TYR A 321 -20.90 -1.73 -20.63
C TYR A 321 -19.92 -0.69 -20.09
N PHE A 322 -18.90 -0.33 -20.87
CA PHE A 322 -17.98 0.76 -20.55
C PHE A 322 -18.74 2.08 -20.31
N ASN A 323 -19.60 2.48 -21.25
CA ASN A 323 -20.37 3.74 -21.14
C ASN A 323 -21.37 3.71 -19.97
N GLN A 324 -22.02 2.56 -19.72
CA GLN A 324 -22.91 2.39 -18.58
C GLN A 324 -22.17 2.52 -17.24
N TRP A 325 -20.98 1.94 -17.16
CA TRP A 325 -20.13 2.04 -15.97
C TRP A 325 -19.61 3.47 -15.75
N VAL A 326 -19.10 4.16 -16.79
CA VAL A 326 -18.67 5.56 -16.66
C VAL A 326 -19.82 6.43 -16.16
N ALA A 327 -21.03 6.24 -16.70
CA ALA A 327 -22.22 6.99 -16.31
C ALA A 327 -22.72 6.67 -14.88
N SER A 328 -22.31 5.53 -14.30
CA SER A 328 -22.71 5.13 -12.94
C SER A 328 -21.73 5.57 -11.85
N LEU A 329 -20.55 6.10 -12.22
CA LEU A 329 -19.56 6.56 -11.25
C LEU A 329 -20.12 7.68 -10.37
N PRO A 330 -20.07 7.54 -9.03
CA PRO A 330 -20.62 8.54 -8.13
C PRO A 330 -19.74 9.80 -8.09
N LYS A 331 -20.34 10.89 -7.62
CA LYS A 331 -19.56 12.08 -7.24
C LYS A 331 -18.70 11.75 -6.02
N LEU A 332 -17.41 11.99 -6.12
CA LEU A 332 -16.47 11.74 -5.04
C LEU A 332 -16.50 12.82 -3.94
N PRO A 333 -16.13 12.48 -2.69
CA PRO A 333 -15.88 13.46 -1.64
C PRO A 333 -14.81 14.49 -2.06
N PRO A 334 -14.83 15.72 -1.51
CA PRO A 334 -13.79 16.71 -1.79
C PRO A 334 -12.39 16.22 -1.43
N GLY A 335 -11.41 16.50 -2.29
CA GLY A 335 -10.02 16.09 -2.07
C GLY A 335 -9.76 14.61 -2.34
N CYS A 336 -10.67 13.94 -3.06
CA CYS A 336 -10.51 12.57 -3.53
C CYS A 336 -10.59 12.52 -5.07
N THR A 337 -9.82 11.62 -5.68
CA THR A 337 -9.91 11.33 -7.13
C THR A 337 -9.66 9.87 -7.42
N TYR A 338 -10.09 9.41 -8.59
CA TYR A 338 -9.70 8.10 -9.08
C TYR A 338 -8.27 8.12 -9.63
N PHE A 339 -7.56 7.01 -9.43
CA PHE A 339 -6.34 6.70 -10.17
C PHE A 339 -6.71 5.84 -11.39
N ASN A 340 -6.85 6.51 -12.53
CA ASN A 340 -7.18 5.87 -13.80
C ASN A 340 -5.94 5.26 -14.43
N PHE A 341 -6.05 4.00 -14.86
CA PHE A 341 -4.96 3.27 -15.49
C PHE A 341 -5.53 2.27 -16.52
N THR A 342 -4.70 1.84 -17.46
CA THR A 342 -5.11 0.93 -18.55
C THR A 342 -4.56 -0.48 -18.39
N ALA A 343 -3.49 -0.67 -17.61
CA ALA A 343 -2.93 -1.95 -17.19
C ALA A 343 -1.98 -1.74 -15.99
N SER A 344 -1.79 -2.76 -15.14
CA SER A 344 -0.81 -2.74 -14.05
C SER A 344 0.25 -3.83 -14.25
N HIS A 345 1.23 -3.87 -13.35
CA HIS A 345 2.25 -4.93 -13.29
C HIS A 345 1.63 -6.32 -13.03
N ASP A 346 0.47 -6.37 -12.36
CA ASP A 346 -0.32 -7.61 -12.16
C ASP A 346 -1.17 -8.01 -13.38
N GLY A 347 -1.15 -7.21 -14.45
CA GLY A 347 -1.98 -7.40 -15.64
C GLY A 347 -3.39 -6.84 -15.49
N ILE A 348 -4.37 -7.54 -16.06
CA ILE A 348 -5.79 -7.12 -16.08
C ILE A 348 -6.61 -8.07 -15.22
N GLY A 349 -7.01 -7.59 -14.03
CA GLY A 349 -7.88 -8.32 -13.13
C GLY A 349 -9.32 -8.40 -13.66
N MET A 350 -9.93 -9.58 -13.55
CA MET A 350 -11.31 -9.81 -14.03
C MET A 350 -12.38 -9.72 -12.94
N ARG A 351 -12.00 -9.82 -11.66
CA ARG A 351 -12.92 -9.65 -10.51
C ARG A 351 -13.61 -8.28 -10.48
N PRO A 352 -12.96 -7.15 -10.83
CA PRO A 352 -13.60 -5.84 -10.89
C PRO A 352 -14.78 -5.73 -11.88
N LEU A 353 -15.00 -6.74 -12.73
CA LEU A 353 -16.15 -6.84 -13.63
C LEU A 353 -17.37 -7.53 -13.01
N GLU A 354 -17.24 -8.12 -11.83
CA GLU A 354 -18.36 -8.75 -11.12
C GLU A 354 -19.53 -7.75 -10.98
N GLY A 355 -20.68 -8.11 -11.57
CA GLY A 355 -21.88 -7.26 -11.59
C GLY A 355 -21.88 -6.15 -12.65
N LEU A 356 -20.80 -5.96 -13.41
CA LEU A 356 -20.72 -4.98 -14.52
C LEU A 356 -20.84 -5.64 -15.90
N LEU A 357 -20.33 -6.87 -16.04
CA LEU A 357 -20.46 -7.69 -17.23
C LEU A 357 -21.19 -9.00 -16.90
N PRO A 358 -22.01 -9.54 -17.83
CA PRO A 358 -22.53 -10.89 -17.71
C PRO A 358 -21.38 -11.91 -17.61
N ASP A 359 -21.54 -12.95 -16.77
CA ASP A 359 -20.51 -13.97 -16.58
C ASP A 359 -20.10 -14.64 -17.90
N GLU A 360 -21.05 -14.88 -18.80
CA GLU A 360 -20.81 -15.45 -20.13
C GLU A 360 -19.84 -14.59 -20.98
N GLU A 361 -20.00 -13.27 -20.96
CA GLU A 361 -19.11 -12.35 -21.69
C GLU A 361 -17.74 -12.24 -21.00
N ARG A 362 -17.71 -12.34 -19.67
CA ARG A 362 -16.45 -12.37 -18.91
C ARG A 362 -15.63 -13.62 -19.24
N GLU A 363 -16.26 -14.80 -19.21
CA GLU A 363 -15.60 -16.07 -19.55
C GLU A 363 -15.18 -16.11 -21.02
N ALA A 364 -16.00 -15.58 -21.93
CA ALA A 364 -15.63 -15.47 -23.34
C ALA A 364 -14.39 -14.59 -23.55
N LEU A 365 -14.30 -13.46 -22.84
CA LEU A 365 -13.11 -12.60 -22.88
C LEU A 365 -11.88 -13.35 -22.37
N ILE A 366 -11.98 -14.06 -21.25
CA ILE A 366 -10.88 -14.87 -20.69
C ILE A 366 -10.43 -15.94 -21.69
N TYR A 367 -11.38 -16.61 -22.35
CA TYR A 367 -11.07 -17.63 -23.35
C TYR A 367 -10.33 -17.03 -24.54
N SER A 368 -10.83 -15.93 -25.11
CA SER A 368 -10.20 -15.27 -26.26
C SER A 368 -8.79 -14.74 -25.99
N MET A 369 -8.46 -14.39 -24.75
CA MET A 369 -7.11 -13.89 -24.41
C MET A 369 -6.08 -15.02 -24.21
N LYS A 370 -6.51 -16.29 -24.23
CA LYS A 370 -5.60 -17.46 -24.15
C LYS A 370 -5.15 -17.96 -25.52
N GLU A 371 -5.86 -17.58 -26.58
CA GLU A 371 -5.50 -17.85 -27.98
C GLU A 371 -4.49 -16.80 -28.47
#